data_AF-A0A948ZJE2-F1
#
_entry.id   AF-A0A948ZJE2-F1
#
_cell.length_a   1.000
_cell.length_b   1.000
_cell.length_c   1.000
_cell.angle_alpha   90.00
_cell.angle_beta   90.00
_cell.angle_gamma   90.00
#
_symmetry.space_group_name_H-M   'P 1'
#
loop_
_entity.id
_entity.type
_entity.pdbx_description
1 polymer ?
#
loop_
_entity_poly.entity_id
_entity_poly.type
_entity_poly.pdbx_seq_one_letter_code
_entity_poly.pdbx_strand_id
1 'polypeptide(L)' 'MTDQQKVDRPPGTCVTWDEKRKEYPKITGDEELVKRVWEEVDGFGYMYIWQVLLSF' A
#
# COMPACT_ATOMS: atom_id res chain seq x y z
N MET A 1 -6.12 -23.53 6.01
CA MET A 1 -5.85 -23.30 4.58
C MET A 1 -6.46 -21.96 4.25
N THR A 2 -5.69 -20.89 4.42
CA THR A 2 -6.22 -19.52 4.43
C THR A 2 -6.52 -19.10 3.00
N ASP A 3 -7.75 -18.68 2.76
CA ASP A 3 -8.25 -18.16 1.49
C ASP A 3 -7.36 -16.99 1.06
N GLN A 4 -6.45 -17.23 0.10
CA GLN A 4 -5.61 -16.20 -0.49
C GLN A 4 -6.49 -15.45 -1.48
N GLN A 5 -7.21 -14.45 -0.97
CA GLN A 5 -7.95 -13.52 -1.82
C GLN A 5 -6.95 -12.94 -2.83
N LYS A 6 -7.22 -13.18 -4.11
CA LYS A 6 -6.32 -12.82 -5.22
C LYS A 6 -6.36 -11.31 -5.40
N VAL A 7 -5.61 -10.58 -4.58
CA VAL A 7 -5.47 -9.13 -4.70
C VAL A 7 -4.56 -8.87 -5.90
N ASP A 8 -5.11 -8.25 -6.94
CA ASP A 8 -4.32 -7.75 -8.06
C ASP A 8 -3.49 -6.56 -7.57
N ARG A 9 -2.26 -6.85 -7.13
CA ARG A 9 -1.34 -5.85 -6.59
C ARG A 9 -0.38 -5.43 -7.69
N PRO A 10 -0.39 -4.15 -8.09
CA PRO A 10 0.60 -3.65 -9.02
C PRO A 10 2.01 -3.79 -8.43
N PRO A 11 3.03 -4.02 -9.27
CA PRO A 11 4.41 -4.07 -8.82
C PRO A 11 4.81 -2.71 -8.23
N GLY A 12 5.54 -2.74 -7.11
CA GLY A 12 5.92 -1.52 -6.38
C GLY A 12 4.98 -1.13 -5.23
N THR A 13 3.94 -1.93 -4.95
CA THR A 13 2.93 -1.64 -3.93
C THR A 13 2.83 -2.79 -2.93
N CYS A 14 2.76 -2.48 -1.63
CA CYS A 14 2.47 -3.45 -0.57
C CYS A 14 0.96 -3.53 -0.29
N VAL A 15 0.30 -2.39 -0.11
CA VAL A 15 -1.14 -2.28 0.17
C VAL A 15 -1.76 -1.19 -0.71
N THR A 16 -2.74 -1.58 -1.52
CA THR A 16 -3.38 -0.65 -2.45
C THR A 16 -4.22 0.41 -1.74
N TRP A 17 -4.37 1.59 -2.34
CA TRP A 17 -5.22 2.64 -1.79
C TRP A 17 -6.68 2.19 -1.61
N ASP A 18 -7.21 1.32 -2.48
CA ASP A 18 -8.57 0.78 -2.35
C ASP A 18 -8.76 -0.06 -1.07
N GLU A 19 -7.76 -0.87 -0.75
CA GLU A 19 -7.73 -1.62 0.51
C GLU A 19 -7.57 -0.67 1.70
N LYS A 20 -6.62 0.27 1.62
CA LYS A 20 -6.32 1.15 2.75
C LYS A 20 -7.44 2.13 3.08
N ARG A 21 -8.12 2.66 2.05
CA ARG A 21 -9.26 3.56 2.20
C ARG A 21 -10.39 2.94 3.03
N LYS A 22 -10.61 1.63 2.93
CA LYS A 22 -11.65 0.92 3.70
C LYS A 22 -11.40 0.95 5.20
N GLU A 23 -10.15 1.08 5.63
CA GLU A 23 -9.78 1.19 7.04
C GLU A 23 -9.97 2.61 7.57
N TYR A 24 -9.93 3.64 6.71
CA TYR A 24 -10.04 5.02 7.14
C TYR A 24 -11.51 5.43 7.36
N PRO A 25 -11.80 6.20 8.43
CA PRO A 25 -13.07 6.89 8.54
C PRO A 25 -13.20 7.92 7.40
N LYS A 26 -14.40 8.47 7.21
CA LYS A 26 -14.67 9.47 6.16
C LYS A 26 -13.63 10.59 6.22
N ILE A 27 -12.81 10.69 5.17
CA ILE A 27 -11.79 11.74 5.05
C ILE A 27 -12.52 13.08 4.87
N THR A 28 -12.30 14.01 5.79
CA THR A 28 -12.90 15.35 5.77
C THR A 28 -12.06 16.38 5.02
N GLY A 29 -10.82 16.04 4.69
CA GLY A 29 -9.89 16.86 3.91
C GLY A 29 -9.75 16.42 2.46
N ASP A 30 -8.65 16.81 1.83
CA ASP A 30 -8.33 16.44 0.45
C ASP A 30 -7.92 14.96 0.35
N GLU A 31 -8.80 14.14 -0.21
CA GLU A 31 -8.58 12.69 -0.34
C GLU A 31 -7.48 12.35 -1.35
N GLU A 32 -7.29 13.18 -2.37
CA GLU A 32 -6.27 12.96 -3.39
C GLU A 32 -4.87 13.13 -2.80
N LEU A 33 -4.69 14.11 -1.91
CA LEU A 33 -3.45 14.29 -1.16
C LEU A 33 -3.14 13.10 -0.26
N VAL A 34 -4.14 12.59 0.47
CA VAL A 34 -3.94 11.42 1.34
C VAL A 34 -3.59 10.18 0.51
N LYS A 35 -4.27 9.99 -0.62
CA LYS A 35 -3.94 8.92 -1.57
C LYS A 35 -2.50 9.02 -2.04
N ARG A 36 -2.07 10.20 -2.49
CA ARG A 36 -0.72 10.40 -3.02
C ARG A 36 0.35 10.09 -1.97
N VAL A 37 0.18 10.64 -0.76
CA VAL A 37 1.12 10.40 0.35
C VAL A 37 1.14 8.92 0.73
N TRP A 38 -0.01 8.25 0.72
CA TRP A 38 -0.07 6.81 0.97
C TRP A 38 0.72 6.01 -0.07
N GLU A 39 0.49 6.26 -1.37
CA GLU A 39 1.16 5.56 -2.46
C GLU A 39 2.69 5.79 -2.43
N GLU A 40 3.13 7.01 -2.08
CA GLU A 40 4.56 7.31 -1.88
C GLU A 40 5.17 6.50 -0.73
N VAL A 41 4.51 6.48 0.44
CA VAL A 41 4.98 5.76 1.63
C VAL A 41 4.98 4.25 1.41
N ASP A 42 3.93 3.73 0.78
CA ASP A 42 3.79 2.31 0.46
C ASP A 42 4.90 1.85 -0.50
N GLY A 43 5.24 2.67 -1.51
CA GLY A 43 6.38 2.42 -2.39
C GLY A 43 7.72 2.34 -1.65
N PHE A 44 7.94 3.20 -0.64
CA PHE A 44 9.12 3.10 0.23
C PHE A 44 9.13 1.81 1.05
N GLY A 45 7.97 1.40 1.59
CA GLY A 45 7.82 0.12 2.29
C GLY A 45 8.15 -1.07 1.41
N TYR A 46 7.65 -1.08 0.17
CA TYR A 46 7.97 -2.10 -0.82
C TYR A 46 9.49 -2.18 -1.07
N MET A 47 10.13 -1.04 -1.36
CA MET A 47 11.57 -0.99 -1.59
C MET A 47 12.36 -1.49 -0.38
N TYR A 48 11.98 -1.11 0.83
CA TYR A 48 12.65 -1.55 2.06
C TYR A 48 12.63 -3.08 2.21
N ILE A 49 11.47 -3.72 1.98
CA ILE A 49 11.35 -5.19 2.03
C ILE A 49 12.32 -5.85 1.04
N TRP A 50 12.40 -5.33 -0.19
CA TRP A 50 13.34 -5.85 -1.18
C TRP A 50 14.79 -5.63 -0.81
N GLN A 51 15.14 -4.46 -0.25
CA GLN A 51 16.49 -4.21 0.23
C GLN A 51 16.89 -5.21 1.33
N VAL A 52 15.98 -5.53 2.25
CA VAL A 52 16.20 -6.54 3.31
C VAL A 52 16.37 -7.95 2.72
N LEU A 53 15.67 -8.29 1.65
CA LEU A 53 15.76 -9.63 1.03
C LEU A 53 16.99 -9.81 0.14
N LEU A 54 17.45 -8.76 -0.53
CA LEU A 54 18.49 -8.85 -1.56
C LEU A 54 19.88 -8.39 -1.08
N SER A 55 19.96 -7.61 -0.01
CA SER A 55 21.21 -6.97 0.42
C SER A 55 21.83 -7.60 1.68
N PHE A 56 21.28 -8.72 2.15
CA PHE A 56 21.76 -9.48 3.32
C PHE A 56 21.97 -10.95 2.99
#